data_AF-A0A162KUX4-F1
#
_entry.id   AF-A0A162KUX4-F1
#
_cell.length_a   1.000
_cell.length_b   1.000
_cell.length_c   1.000
_cell.angle_alpha   90.00
_cell.angle_beta   90.00
_cell.angle_gamma   90.00
#
_symmetry.space_group_name_H-M   'P 1'
#
loop_
_entity.id
_entity.type
_entity.pdbx_description
1 polymer ?
#
loop_
_entity_poly.entity_id
_entity_poly.type
_entity_poly.pdbx_seq_one_letter_code
_entity_poly.pdbx_strand_id
1 'polypeptide(L)'
;MERTGQTVELDVRPYLRKKMEPFKIIMDTVNELNKDDIFILHATFKPTPLYGLMKTKGYAHKVEKIESDHWISTFIHKNSEHHLEDLAEYQIKEESHDEQERLAESSPSQIYELDNRGLEPPQPMIRTLKKLEEALPGDEVIIHNDRVPVFLIEELNTLGYSYEVEEQPDGSARIHIHKK
;
A
#
# COMPACT_ATOMS: atom_id res chain seq x y z
N MET A 1 24.83 -32.05 -15.32
CA MET A 1 24.46 -30.73 -15.88
C MET A 1 23.86 -29.95 -14.74
N GLU A 2 24.63 -29.03 -14.17
CA GLU A 2 24.11 -28.07 -13.19
C GLU A 2 23.06 -27.21 -13.90
N ARG A 3 21.83 -27.19 -13.37
CA ARG A 3 20.79 -26.30 -13.87
C ARG A 3 21.16 -24.90 -13.40
N THR A 4 21.50 -24.01 -14.32
CA THR A 4 21.55 -22.58 -14.05
C THR A 4 20.17 -22.14 -13.58
N GLY A 5 20.11 -21.37 -12.50
CA GLY A 5 18.86 -20.88 -11.93
C GLY A 5 17.98 -20.18 -12.97
N GLN A 6 16.67 -20.43 -12.92
CA GLN A 6 15.70 -19.82 -13.84
C GLN A 6 14.76 -18.88 -13.09
N THR A 7 14.26 -17.86 -13.79
CA THR A 7 13.20 -17.00 -13.26
C THR A 7 11.85 -17.62 -13.55
N VAL A 8 11.08 -17.89 -12.51
CA VAL A 8 9.71 -18.40 -12.56
C VAL A 8 8.76 -17.30 -12.13
N GLU A 9 7.89 -16.86 -13.04
CA GLU A 9 6.95 -15.76 -12.81
C GLU A 9 5.51 -16.29 -12.73
N LEU A 10 4.75 -15.83 -11.74
CA LEU A 10 3.35 -16.18 -11.54
C LEU A 10 2.51 -14.92 -11.32
N ASP A 11 1.55 -14.68 -12.21
CA ASP A 11 0.58 -13.59 -12.06
C ASP A 11 -0.74 -14.10 -11.49
N VAL A 12 -1.03 -13.73 -10.25
CA VAL A 12 -2.27 -14.09 -9.56
C VAL A 12 -3.33 -12.99 -9.60
N ARG A 13 -3.04 -11.81 -10.18
CA ARG A 13 -4.00 -10.70 -10.30
C ARG A 13 -5.31 -11.11 -10.96
N PRO A 14 -5.34 -11.93 -12.04
CA PRO A 14 -6.60 -12.39 -12.63
C PRO A 14 -7.47 -13.22 -11.67
N TYR A 15 -6.85 -13.99 -10.78
CA TYR A 15 -7.56 -14.78 -9.77
C TYR A 15 -8.14 -13.86 -8.69
N LEU A 16 -7.32 -12.94 -8.17
CA LEU A 16 -7.72 -11.98 -7.13
C LEU A 16 -8.84 -11.06 -7.60
N ARG A 17 -8.77 -10.55 -8.85
CA ARG A 17 -9.84 -9.73 -9.46
C ARG A 17 -11.17 -10.48 -9.60
N LYS A 18 -11.11 -11.81 -9.76
CA LYS A 18 -12.28 -12.71 -9.79
C LYS A 18 -12.70 -13.19 -8.40
N LYS A 19 -12.10 -12.66 -7.33
CA LYS A 19 -12.30 -13.10 -5.94
C LYS A 19 -12.01 -14.59 -5.72
N MET A 20 -11.13 -15.17 -6.54
CA MET A 20 -10.65 -16.54 -6.40
C MET A 20 -9.37 -16.55 -5.58
N GLU A 21 -9.21 -17.58 -4.76
CA GLU A 21 -8.07 -17.74 -3.86
C GLU A 21 -6.89 -18.41 -4.60
N PRO A 22 -5.73 -17.73 -4.75
CA PRO A 22 -4.60 -18.26 -5.52
C PRO A 22 -3.53 -18.95 -4.65
N PHE A 23 -3.76 -19.16 -3.36
CA PHE A 23 -2.71 -19.65 -2.46
C PHE A 23 -2.20 -21.02 -2.89
N LYS A 24 -3.12 -21.91 -3.30
CA LYS A 24 -2.76 -23.25 -3.77
C LYS A 24 -1.81 -23.22 -4.98
N ILE A 25 -2.11 -22.43 -6.01
CA ILE A 25 -1.25 -22.34 -7.21
C ILE A 25 0.12 -21.72 -6.90
N ILE A 26 0.17 -20.74 -5.99
CA ILE A 26 1.43 -20.17 -5.51
C ILE A 26 2.28 -21.25 -4.82
N MET A 27 1.69 -22.01 -3.90
CA MET A 27 2.41 -23.05 -3.17
C MET A 27 2.86 -24.20 -4.08
N ASP A 28 2.00 -24.62 -5.02
CA ASP A 28 2.33 -25.65 -5.99
C ASP A 28 3.53 -25.19 -6.84
N THR A 29 3.55 -23.93 -7.29
CA THR A 29 4.70 -23.33 -8.02
C THR A 29 5.96 -23.28 -7.16
N VAL A 30 5.86 -22.82 -5.91
CA VAL A 30 7.01 -22.71 -4.98
C VAL A 30 7.64 -24.06 -4.68
N ASN A 31 6.84 -25.13 -4.63
CA ASN A 31 7.34 -26.47 -4.35
C ASN A 31 8.10 -27.08 -5.56
N GLU A 32 7.94 -26.52 -6.77
CA GLU A 32 8.65 -26.94 -7.98
C GLU A 32 9.98 -26.19 -8.20
N LEU A 33 10.24 -25.13 -7.43
CA LEU A 33 11.45 -24.31 -7.53
C LEU A 33 12.70 -25.04 -7.03
N ASN A 34 13.80 -24.84 -7.74
CA ASN A 34 15.14 -25.21 -7.28
C ASN A 34 15.75 -24.09 -6.43
N LYS A 35 16.85 -24.39 -5.73
CA LYS A 35 17.52 -23.41 -4.84
C LYS A 35 18.08 -22.21 -5.59
N ASP A 36 18.41 -22.34 -6.86
CA ASP A 36 18.95 -21.24 -7.66
C ASP A 36 17.87 -20.50 -8.46
N ASP A 37 16.61 -20.97 -8.40
CA ASP A 37 15.51 -20.33 -9.11
C ASP A 37 15.04 -19.07 -8.39
N ILE A 38 14.64 -18.07 -9.18
CA ILE A 38 14.06 -16.82 -8.70
C ILE A 38 12.57 -16.87 -8.93
N PHE A 39 11.76 -16.65 -7.90
CA PHE A 39 10.31 -16.64 -8.03
C PHE A 39 9.75 -15.22 -7.98
N ILE A 40 9.00 -14.83 -9.00
CA ILE A 40 8.38 -13.51 -9.10
C ILE A 40 6.86 -13.69 -9.04
N LEU A 41 6.21 -13.02 -8.09
CA LEU A 41 4.77 -13.08 -7.88
C LEU A 41 4.13 -11.72 -8.15
N HIS A 42 3.11 -11.67 -8.99
CA HIS A 42 2.31 -10.46 -9.24
C HIS A 42 0.97 -10.57 -8.53
N ALA A 43 0.64 -9.61 -7.68
CA ALA A 43 -0.59 -9.56 -6.89
C ALA A 43 -1.24 -8.17 -6.94
N THR A 44 -2.53 -8.09 -6.58
CA THR A 44 -3.25 -6.80 -6.55
C THR A 44 -3.09 -6.03 -5.22
N PHE A 45 -2.45 -6.64 -4.24
CA PHE A 45 -2.14 -6.07 -2.92
C PHE A 45 -0.87 -6.73 -2.37
N LYS A 46 -0.26 -6.16 -1.32
CA LYS A 46 0.91 -6.70 -0.63
C LYS A 46 0.57 -8.05 0.05
N PRO A 47 1.13 -9.20 -0.38
CA PRO A 47 0.79 -10.50 0.22
C PRO A 47 1.54 -10.76 1.53
N THR A 48 1.36 -9.91 2.55
CA THR A 48 2.09 -9.97 3.83
C THR A 48 2.09 -11.35 4.50
N PRO A 49 0.97 -12.10 4.56
CA PRO A 49 0.98 -13.45 5.15
C PRO A 49 1.88 -14.45 4.42
N LEU A 50 2.08 -14.27 3.11
CA LEU A 50 2.92 -15.13 2.29
C LEU A 50 4.39 -14.99 2.64
N TYR A 51 4.85 -13.78 2.99
CA TYR A 51 6.26 -13.51 3.26
C TYR A 51 6.79 -14.29 4.47
N GLY A 52 6.00 -14.34 5.55
CA GLY A 52 6.34 -15.17 6.72
C GLY A 52 6.48 -16.64 6.35
N LEU A 53 5.55 -17.16 5.54
CA LEU A 53 5.61 -18.55 5.07
C LEU A 53 6.85 -18.79 4.20
N MET A 54 7.16 -17.91 3.26
CA MET A 54 8.34 -18.03 2.40
C MET A 54 9.65 -17.97 3.20
N LYS A 55 9.72 -17.13 4.25
CA LYS A 55 10.85 -17.05 5.19
C LYS A 55 11.09 -18.38 5.90
N THR A 56 10.03 -19.07 6.35
CA THR A 56 10.16 -20.40 6.98
C THR A 56 10.65 -21.47 5.99
N LYS A 57 10.37 -21.31 4.69
CA LYS A 57 10.89 -22.15 3.60
C LYS A 57 12.32 -21.79 3.15
N GLY A 58 12.97 -20.80 3.77
CA GLY A 58 14.35 -20.42 3.45
C GLY A 58 14.50 -19.38 2.34
N TYR A 59 13.41 -18.72 1.93
CA TYR A 59 13.45 -17.63 0.96
C TYR A 59 13.63 -16.28 1.66
N ALA A 60 14.43 -15.41 1.04
CA ALA A 60 14.40 -13.96 1.23
C ALA A 60 13.47 -13.36 0.17
N HIS A 61 12.98 -12.14 0.40
CA HIS A 61 12.10 -11.49 -0.56
C HIS A 61 12.35 -9.98 -0.67
N LYS A 62 12.04 -9.46 -1.86
CA LYS A 62 11.91 -8.03 -2.17
C LYS A 62 10.49 -7.78 -2.66
N VAL A 63 9.91 -6.65 -2.30
CA VAL A 63 8.57 -6.26 -2.75
C VAL A 63 8.59 -4.87 -3.34
N GLU A 64 7.98 -4.68 -4.50
CA GLU A 64 7.89 -3.40 -5.19
C GLU A 64 6.43 -3.13 -5.58
N LYS A 65 5.93 -1.94 -5.22
CA LYS A 65 4.62 -1.46 -5.67
C LYS A 65 4.80 -0.74 -7.01
N ILE A 66 4.25 -1.33 -8.07
CA ILE A 66 4.34 -0.79 -9.43
C ILE A 66 3.20 0.19 -9.69
N GLU A 67 1.98 -0.17 -9.27
CA GLU A 67 0.78 0.65 -9.37
C GLU A 67 -0.10 0.47 -8.12
N SER A 68 -1.22 1.20 -8.05
CA SER A 68 -2.15 1.11 -6.92
C SER A 68 -2.68 -0.31 -6.69
N ASP A 69 -2.94 -1.07 -7.76
CA ASP A 69 -3.41 -2.46 -7.76
C ASP A 69 -2.40 -3.46 -8.33
N HIS A 70 -1.10 -3.13 -8.30
CA HIS A 70 -0.05 -4.01 -8.82
C HIS A 70 1.19 -4.01 -7.93
N TRP A 71 1.40 -5.14 -7.28
CA TRP A 71 2.55 -5.46 -6.45
C TRP A 71 3.35 -6.59 -7.09
N ILE A 72 4.68 -6.47 -7.06
CA ILE A 72 5.61 -7.52 -7.47
C ILE A 72 6.42 -7.96 -6.26
N SER A 73 6.40 -9.26 -5.95
CA SER A 73 7.21 -9.87 -4.91
C SER A 73 8.22 -10.82 -5.54
N THR A 74 9.50 -10.54 -5.35
CA THR A 74 10.61 -11.37 -5.83
C THR A 74 11.15 -12.18 -4.65
N PHE A 75 11.23 -13.50 -4.79
CA PHE A 75 11.71 -14.43 -3.78
C PHE A 75 12.97 -15.13 -4.28
N ILE A 76 13.99 -15.18 -3.43
CA ILE A 76 15.28 -15.82 -3.72
C ILE A 76 15.65 -16.70 -2.53
N HIS A 77 16.07 -17.93 -2.79
CA HIS A 77 16.44 -18.85 -1.72
C HIS A 77 17.77 -18.42 -1.10
N LYS A 78 17.90 -18.41 0.22
CA LYS A 78 19.08 -17.87 0.94
C LYS A 78 20.41 -18.57 0.64
N ASN A 79 20.35 -19.75 0.02
CA ASN A 79 21.53 -20.52 -0.37
C ASN A 79 21.76 -20.53 -1.90
N SER A 80 21.09 -19.65 -2.66
CA SER A 80 21.36 -19.49 -4.09
C SER A 80 22.68 -18.77 -4.31
N GLU A 81 23.37 -19.06 -5.41
CA GLU A 81 24.56 -18.28 -5.83
C GLU A 81 24.21 -16.84 -6.26
N HIS A 82 22.93 -16.55 -6.49
CA HIS A 82 22.44 -15.21 -6.81
C HIS A 82 22.44 -14.28 -5.56
N HIS A 83 23.10 -13.14 -5.73
CA HIS A 83 23.51 -12.15 -4.72
C HIS A 83 22.51 -11.87 -3.58
N LEU A 84 22.91 -12.24 -2.36
CA LEU A 84 22.22 -12.00 -1.08
C LEU A 84 22.39 -10.56 -0.55
N GLU A 85 23.38 -9.83 -1.04
CA GLU A 85 23.84 -8.57 -0.47
C GLU A 85 22.81 -7.43 -0.68
N ASP A 86 22.27 -7.28 -1.89
CA ASP A 86 21.23 -6.29 -2.19
C ASP A 86 19.89 -6.60 -1.50
N LEU A 87 19.59 -7.88 -1.28
CA LEU A 87 18.38 -8.33 -0.60
C LEU A 87 18.44 -8.11 0.90
N ALA A 88 19.60 -8.28 1.53
CA ALA A 88 19.75 -8.13 2.97
C ALA A 88 19.49 -6.68 3.41
N GLU A 89 20.03 -5.70 2.68
CA GLU A 89 19.77 -4.28 2.97
C GLU A 89 18.30 -3.91 2.72
N TYR A 90 17.70 -4.42 1.65
CA TYR A 90 16.28 -4.21 1.37
C TYR A 90 15.38 -4.79 2.47
N GLN A 91 15.71 -5.99 2.94
CA GLN A 91 14.93 -6.69 3.97
C GLN A 91 14.96 -5.93 5.31
N ILE A 92 16.10 -5.35 5.69
CA ILE A 92 16.21 -4.53 6.92
C ILE A 92 15.34 -3.26 6.80
N LYS A 93 15.35 -2.60 5.64
CA LYS A 93 14.51 -1.41 5.40
C LYS A 93 13.02 -1.77 5.40
N GLU A 94 12.63 -2.84 4.72
CA GLU A 94 11.23 -3.32 4.69
C GLU A 94 10.75 -3.74 6.08
N GLU A 95 11.52 -4.51 6.85
CA GLU A 95 11.13 -4.94 8.19
C GLU A 95 10.90 -3.73 9.12
N SER A 96 11.70 -2.66 8.98
CA SER A 96 11.48 -1.41 9.72
C SER A 96 10.23 -0.64 9.28
N HIS A 97 9.88 -0.69 7.99
CA HIS A 97 8.70 -0.04 7.43
C HIS A 97 7.41 -0.78 7.82
N ASP A 98 7.40 -2.11 7.70
CA ASP A 98 6.28 -2.97 8.11
C ASP A 98 6.00 -2.83 9.62
N GLU A 99 7.02 -2.67 10.46
CA GLU A 99 6.82 -2.43 11.89
C GLU A 99 6.15 -1.08 12.16
N GLN A 100 6.57 -0.02 11.47
CA GLN A 100 5.95 1.30 11.56
C GLN A 100 4.51 1.32 11.02
N GLU A 101 4.26 0.64 9.90
CA GLU A 101 2.93 0.53 9.28
C GLU A 101 1.98 -0.28 10.18
N ARG A 102 2.43 -1.39 10.77
CA ARG A 102 1.64 -2.15 11.75
C ARG A 102 1.35 -1.38 13.05
N LEU A 103 2.29 -0.54 13.50
CA LEU A 103 2.07 0.35 14.63
C LEU A 103 1.03 1.44 14.30
N ALA A 104 1.06 1.98 13.08
CA ALA A 104 0.04 2.91 12.59
C ALA A 104 -1.35 2.26 12.47
N GLU A 105 -1.44 1.05 11.91
CA GLU A 105 -2.70 0.30 11.76
C GLU A 105 -3.33 -0.18 13.08
N SER A 106 -2.52 -0.36 14.13
CA SER A 106 -3.00 -0.73 15.47
C SER A 106 -3.30 0.47 16.37
N SER A 107 -2.94 1.67 15.93
CA SER A 107 -3.30 2.91 16.61
C SER A 107 -4.77 3.22 16.34
N PRO A 108 -5.54 3.69 17.33
CA PRO A 108 -6.91 4.11 17.07
C PRO A 108 -6.90 5.26 16.06
N SER A 109 -7.65 5.11 14.97
CA SER A 109 -7.87 6.14 13.95
C SER A 109 -8.21 7.47 14.61
N GLN A 110 -7.45 8.52 14.27
CA GLN A 110 -7.65 9.86 14.78
C GLN A 110 -8.56 10.66 13.83
N ILE A 111 -9.39 11.51 14.42
CA ILE A 111 -10.24 12.45 13.68
C ILE A 111 -9.67 13.86 13.90
N TYR A 112 -9.34 14.54 12.81
CA TYR A 112 -8.81 15.90 12.81
C TYR A 112 -9.84 16.88 12.25
N GLU A 113 -10.30 17.82 13.06
CA GLU A 113 -11.24 18.87 12.61
C GLU A 113 -10.51 20.17 12.24
N LEU A 114 -10.80 20.73 11.06
CA LEU A 114 -10.27 22.01 10.59
C LEU A 114 -11.40 22.97 10.22
N ASP A 115 -11.48 24.11 10.90
CA ASP A 115 -12.32 25.23 10.44
C ASP A 115 -11.54 26.09 9.44
N ASN A 116 -11.99 26.10 8.20
CA ASN A 116 -11.41 26.82 7.08
C ASN A 116 -12.25 28.01 6.63
N ARG A 117 -13.31 28.37 7.37
CA ARG A 117 -14.15 29.52 7.07
C ARG A 117 -13.40 30.84 7.24
N GLY A 118 -13.72 31.82 6.41
CA GLY A 118 -13.09 33.14 6.41
C GLY A 118 -11.64 33.17 5.91
N LEU A 119 -11.11 32.05 5.41
CA LEU A 119 -9.78 31.99 4.83
C LEU A 119 -9.81 32.30 3.32
N GLU A 120 -8.93 33.20 2.89
CA GLU A 120 -8.79 33.56 1.48
C GLU A 120 -8.20 32.41 0.65
N PRO A 121 -8.70 32.13 -0.57
CA PRO A 121 -8.08 31.16 -1.47
C PRO A 121 -6.60 31.50 -1.75
N PRO A 122 -5.69 30.50 -1.80
CA PRO A 122 -5.91 29.05 -1.71
C PRO A 122 -5.75 28.47 -0.29
N GLN A 123 -5.75 29.29 0.77
CA GLN A 123 -5.39 28.88 2.14
C GLN A 123 -6.20 27.68 2.67
N PRO A 124 -7.54 27.59 2.49
CA PRO A 124 -8.31 26.42 2.89
C PRO A 124 -7.76 25.10 2.33
N MET A 125 -7.37 25.12 1.06
CA MET A 125 -6.91 23.94 0.33
C MET A 125 -5.54 23.51 0.84
N ILE A 126 -4.58 24.46 0.92
CA ILE A 126 -3.21 24.18 1.39
C ILE A 126 -3.23 23.60 2.80
N ARG A 127 -4.02 24.19 3.70
CA ARG A 127 -4.13 23.73 5.08
C ARG A 127 -4.69 22.32 5.18
N THR A 128 -5.69 22.00 4.35
CA THR A 128 -6.30 20.68 4.30
C THR A 128 -5.34 19.63 3.77
N LEU A 129 -4.70 19.89 2.62
CA LEU A 129 -3.74 18.98 2.01
C LEU A 129 -2.55 18.69 2.94
N LYS A 130 -2.01 19.72 3.59
CA LYS A 130 -0.94 19.56 4.58
C LYS A 130 -1.36 18.65 5.74
N LYS A 131 -2.59 18.81 6.25
CA LYS A 131 -3.09 17.93 7.33
C LYS A 131 -3.26 16.49 6.84
N LEU A 132 -3.74 16.30 5.61
CA LEU A 132 -3.85 14.97 5.00
C LEU A 132 -2.49 14.30 4.78
N GLU A 133 -1.44 15.05 4.46
CA GLU A 133 -0.07 14.54 4.39
C GLU A 133 0.42 14.03 5.75
N GLU A 134 0.15 14.78 6.82
CA GLU A 134 0.53 14.44 8.20
C GLU A 134 -0.27 13.28 8.82
N ALA A 135 -1.53 13.09 8.39
CA ALA A 135 -2.41 12.04 8.88
C ALA A 135 -1.90 10.64 8.51
N LEU A 136 -2.20 9.62 9.32
CA LEU A 136 -1.85 8.24 9.03
C LEU A 136 -2.94 7.54 8.20
N PRO A 137 -2.62 6.44 7.48
CA PRO A 137 -3.64 5.55 6.94
C PRO A 137 -4.65 5.14 8.01
N GLY A 138 -5.95 5.30 7.72
CA GLY A 138 -7.05 5.08 8.65
C GLY A 138 -7.57 6.34 9.36
N ASP A 139 -6.83 7.45 9.35
CA ASP A 139 -7.28 8.71 9.96
C ASP A 139 -8.33 9.44 9.09
N GLU A 140 -9.10 10.30 9.75
CA GLU A 140 -10.11 11.14 9.12
C GLU A 140 -9.78 12.64 9.32
N VAL A 141 -9.93 13.43 8.26
CA VAL A 141 -9.84 14.89 8.32
C VAL A 141 -11.20 15.48 7.95
N ILE A 142 -11.83 16.14 8.92
CA ILE A 142 -13.11 16.82 8.74
C ILE A 142 -12.82 18.31 8.58
N ILE A 143 -13.25 18.90 7.48
CA ILE A 143 -13.08 20.34 7.23
C ILE A 143 -14.42 21.05 7.19
N HIS A 144 -14.46 22.30 7.64
CA HIS A 144 -15.61 23.19 7.50
C HIS A 144 -15.22 24.41 6.65
N ASN A 145 -15.87 24.59 5.52
CA ASN A 145 -15.57 25.64 4.54
C ASN A 145 -16.78 26.55 4.33
N ASP A 146 -16.57 27.80 3.91
CA ASP A 146 -17.66 28.76 3.62
C ASP A 146 -18.58 28.32 2.47
N ARG A 147 -18.13 27.34 1.67
CA ARG A 147 -18.82 26.74 0.53
C ARG A 147 -18.12 25.44 0.14
N VAL A 148 -18.75 24.65 -0.72
CA VAL A 148 -18.16 23.43 -1.29
C VAL A 148 -16.85 23.76 -2.06
N PRO A 149 -15.68 23.22 -1.65
CA PRO A 149 -14.39 23.57 -2.25
C PRO A 149 -14.09 22.68 -3.48
N VAL A 150 -14.62 23.06 -4.65
CA VAL A 150 -14.51 22.26 -5.89
C VAL A 150 -13.08 21.88 -6.30
N PHE A 151 -12.11 22.81 -6.21
CA PHE A 151 -10.72 22.52 -6.54
C PHE A 151 -10.07 21.52 -5.58
N LEU A 152 -10.40 21.61 -4.29
CA LEU A 152 -9.92 20.63 -3.32
C LEU A 152 -10.47 19.25 -3.67
N ILE A 153 -11.75 19.15 -4.05
CA ILE A 153 -12.36 17.87 -4.45
C ILE A 153 -11.62 17.23 -5.64
N GLU A 154 -11.23 18.02 -6.65
CA GLU A 154 -10.42 17.52 -7.78
C GLU A 154 -9.06 16.99 -7.34
N GLU A 155 -8.38 17.70 -6.42
CA GLU A 155 -7.11 17.25 -5.84
C GLU A 155 -7.31 15.96 -5.02
N LEU A 156 -8.36 15.86 -4.21
CA LEU A 156 -8.67 14.65 -3.44
C LEU A 156 -8.89 13.44 -4.34
N ASN A 157 -9.62 13.61 -5.45
CA ASN A 157 -9.82 12.55 -6.45
C ASN A 157 -8.48 12.12 -7.09
N THR A 158 -7.63 13.09 -7.42
CA THR A 158 -6.30 12.85 -8.02
C THR A 158 -5.39 12.09 -7.06
N LEU A 159 -5.45 12.44 -5.77
CA LEU A 159 -4.67 11.78 -4.70
C LEU A 159 -5.30 10.45 -4.23
N GLY A 160 -6.51 10.11 -4.70
CA GLY A 160 -7.19 8.86 -4.38
C GLY A 160 -7.86 8.80 -3.00
N TYR A 161 -8.07 9.95 -2.36
CA TYR A 161 -8.79 10.03 -1.08
C TYR A 161 -10.29 9.82 -1.28
N SER A 162 -10.94 9.11 -0.35
CA SER A 162 -12.41 9.08 -0.28
C SER A 162 -12.93 10.19 0.60
N TYR A 163 -14.05 10.80 0.23
CA TYR A 163 -14.66 11.86 1.00
C TYR A 163 -16.19 11.86 0.92
N GLU A 164 -16.82 12.50 1.89
CA GLU A 164 -18.25 12.80 1.93
C GLU A 164 -18.44 14.31 2.11
N VAL A 165 -19.37 14.91 1.36
CA VAL A 165 -19.69 16.33 1.43
C VAL A 165 -21.07 16.52 2.03
N GLU A 166 -21.16 17.38 3.03
CA GLU A 166 -22.39 17.79 3.69
C GLU A 166 -22.57 19.31 3.58
N GLU A 167 -23.45 19.75 2.68
CA GLU A 167 -23.86 21.16 2.58
C GLU A 167 -24.76 21.55 3.75
N GLN A 168 -24.46 22.69 4.36
CA GLN A 168 -25.16 23.21 5.53
C GLN A 168 -26.23 24.24 5.12
N PRO A 169 -27.28 24.44 5.94
CA PRO A 169 -28.35 25.40 5.64
C PRO A 169 -27.88 26.86 5.49
N ASP A 170 -26.72 27.21 6.05
CA ASP A 170 -26.11 28.54 5.94
C ASP A 170 -25.25 28.73 4.67
N GLY A 171 -25.19 27.71 3.79
CA GLY A 171 -24.38 27.70 2.57
C GLY A 171 -22.93 27.26 2.78
N SER A 172 -22.50 27.04 4.02
CA SER A 172 -21.21 26.43 4.33
C SER A 172 -21.24 24.93 4.02
N ALA A 173 -20.07 24.27 3.99
CA ALA A 173 -19.97 22.84 3.72
C ALA A 173 -19.02 22.17 4.71
N ARG A 174 -19.42 21.02 5.26
CA ARG A 174 -18.52 20.10 5.96
C ARG A 174 -18.08 19.00 5.00
N ILE A 175 -16.81 18.65 5.02
CA ILE A 175 -16.26 17.58 4.18
C ILE A 175 -15.50 16.62 5.08
N HIS A 176 -15.91 15.35 5.06
CA HIS A 176 -15.26 14.25 5.76
C HIS A 176 -14.31 13.57 4.79
N ILE A 177 -13.01 13.56 5.06
CA ILE A 177 -11.99 13.02 4.16
C ILE A 177 -11.29 11.86 4.86
N HIS A 178 -11.34 10.68 4.25
CA HIS A 178 -10.73 9.46 4.79
C HIS A 178 -9.41 9.16 4.07
N LYS A 179 -8.34 9.04 4.85
CA LYS A 179 -7.05 8.55 4.38
C LYS A 179 -7.07 7.03 4.39
N LYS A 180 -7.01 6.41 3.21
CA LYS A 180 -6.93 4.96 3.05
C LYS A 180 -5.52 4.46 3.27
#